data_AF-A0A151UCD1-F1
#
_entry.id   AF-A0A151UCD1-F1
#
_cell.length_a   1.000
_cell.length_b   1.000
_cell.length_c   1.000
_cell.angle_alpha   90.00
_cell.angle_beta   90.00
_cell.angle_gamma   90.00
#
_symmetry.space_group_name_H-M   'P 1'
#
loop_
_entity.id
_entity.type
_entity.pdbx_description
1 polymer ?
#
loop_
_entity_poly.entity_id
_entity_poly.type
_entity_poly.pdbx_seq_one_letter_code
_entity_poly.pdbx_strand_id
1 'polypeptide(L)' 'RLVPQKKLESSQVPEEEQLNLLKDLERKETEYIRLKRNKICVDDFDLLTIIGRGAFGE' A
#
# COMPACT_ATOMS: atom_id res chain seq x y z
N ARG A 1 -11.17 -0.44 12.76
CA ARG A 1 -9.97 -1.21 13.16
C ARG A 1 -8.95 -0.20 13.70
N LEU A 2 -8.92 0.06 15.02
CA LEU A 2 -8.14 1.13 15.69
C LEU A 2 -6.80 0.63 16.28
N VAL A 3 -6.26 -0.46 15.75
CA VAL A 3 -5.10 -1.18 16.31
C VAL A 3 -3.80 -0.35 16.29
N PRO A 4 -3.51 0.52 15.29
CA PRO A 4 -2.24 1.24 15.24
C PRO A 4 -2.08 2.30 16.33
N GLN A 5 -3.11 3.14 16.56
CA GLN A 5 -3.05 4.24 17.54
C GLN A 5 -2.89 3.74 18.98
N LYS A 6 -3.65 2.70 19.35
CA LYS A 6 -3.53 2.08 20.68
C LYS A 6 -2.15 1.46 20.95
N LYS A 7 -1.46 0.97 19.91
CA LYS A 7 -0.08 0.48 20.04
C LYS A 7 0.92 1.61 20.24
N LEU A 8 0.70 2.74 19.58
CA LEU A 8 1.54 3.91 19.72
C LEU A 8 1.41 4.53 21.12
N GLU A 9 0.20 4.61 21.67
CA GLU A 9 -0.05 5.06 23.05
C GLU A 9 0.56 4.13 24.11
N SER A 10 0.63 2.82 23.83
CA SER A 10 1.29 1.85 24.72
C SER A 10 2.82 1.86 24.62
N SER A 11 3.36 2.48 23.57
CA SER A 11 4.79 2.62 23.35
C SER A 11 5.21 3.96 23.92
N GLN A 12 6.03 3.95 24.96
CA GLN A 12 6.45 5.13 25.72
C GLN A 12 7.51 5.94 24.94
N VAL A 13 7.21 6.28 23.68
CA VAL A 13 8.08 7.01 22.76
C VAL A 13 7.94 8.52 22.97
N PRO A 14 9.01 9.31 22.74
CA PRO A 14 8.95 10.76 22.82
C PRO A 14 7.88 11.37 21.89
N GLU A 15 7.27 12.48 22.31
CA GLU A 15 6.19 13.15 21.55
C GLU A 15 6.58 13.49 20.10
N GLU A 16 7.84 13.83 19.85
CA GLU A 16 8.34 14.13 18.50
C GLU A 16 8.34 12.89 17.59
N GLU A 17 8.76 11.73 18.12
CA GLU A 17 8.69 10.46 17.39
C GLU A 17 7.25 10.00 17.20
N GLN A 18 6.38 10.27 18.17
CA GLN A 18 4.96 9.98 18.08
C GLN A 18 4.28 10.78 16.94
N LEU A 19 4.62 12.06 16.79
CA LEU A 19 4.15 12.91 15.70
C LEU A 19 4.64 12.44 14.33
N ASN A 20 5.91 12.01 14.25
CA ASN A 20 6.45 11.46 13.01
C ASN A 20 5.77 10.14 12.62
N LEU A 21 5.51 9.25 13.59
CA LEU A 21 4.81 8.00 13.31
C LEU A 21 3.36 8.25 12.87
N LEU A 22 2.68 9.24 13.45
CA LEU A 22 1.33 9.60 13.05
C LEU A 22 1.28 10.08 11.60
N LYS A 23 2.21 10.95 11.19
CA LYS A 23 2.34 11.40 9.80
C LYS A 23 2.62 10.26 8.83
N ASP A 24 3.43 9.28 9.24
CA ASP A 24 3.71 8.10 8.43
C ASP A 24 2.50 7.18 8.29
N LEU A 25 1.68 7.06 9.34
CA LEU A 25 0.43 6.31 9.29
C LEU A 25 -0.56 6.96 8.32
N GLU A 26 -0.74 8.29 8.38
CA GLU A 26 -1.61 9.02 7.45
C GLU A 26 -1.18 8.81 5.99
N ARG A 27 0.12 8.88 5.72
CA ARG A 27 0.66 8.61 4.38
C ARG A 27 0.37 7.18 3.92
N LYS A 28 0.60 6.19 4.79
CA LYS A 28 0.35 4.77 4.48
C LYS A 28 -1.11 4.47 4.24
N GLU A 29 -2.03 5.04 5.02
CA GLU A 29 -3.47 4.86 4.82
C GLU A 29 -3.94 5.51 3.51
N THR A 30 -3.41 6.69 3.18
CA THR A 30 -3.69 7.36 1.91
C THR A 30 -3.24 6.51 0.71
N GLU A 31 -2.01 6.00 0.75
CA GLU A 31 -1.49 5.11 -0.28
C GLU A 31 -2.27 3.80 -0.38
N TYR A 32 -2.65 3.22 0.77
CA TYR A 32 -3.46 2.01 0.80
C TYR A 32 -4.83 2.22 0.14
N ILE A 33 -5.49 3.35 0.42
CA ILE A 33 -6.78 3.70 -0.21
C ILE A 33 -6.60 3.95 -1.71
N ARG A 34 -5.51 4.62 -2.11
CA ARG A 34 -5.17 4.87 -3.52
C ARG A 34 -4.97 3.55 -4.28
N LEU A 35 -4.16 2.64 -3.73
CA LEU A 35 -3.94 1.31 -4.29
C LEU A 35 -5.23 0.49 -4.35
N LYS A 36 -6.07 0.57 -3.33
CA LYS A 36 -7.36 -0.14 -3.31
C LYS A 36 -8.34 0.38 -4.37
N ARG A 37 -8.25 1.67 -4.74
CA ARG A 37 -9.06 2.28 -5.80
C ARG A 37 -8.54 1.95 -7.20
N ASN A 38 -7.23 1.88 -7.36
CA ASN A 38 -6.62 1.55 -8.64
C ASN A 38 -6.71 0.05 -8.88
N LYS A 39 -7.74 -0.36 -9.62
CA LYS A 39 -7.87 -1.72 -10.13
C LYS A 39 -7.00 -1.84 -11.37
N ILE A 40 -5.75 -2.27 -11.17
CA ILE A 40 -4.81 -2.48 -12.27
C ILE A 40 -5.35 -3.61 -13.16
N CYS A 41 -5.54 -3.32 -14.44
CA CYS A 41 -6.00 -4.26 -15.47
C CYS A 41 -4.84 -4.63 -16.41
N VAL A 42 -5.03 -5.67 -17.22
CA VAL A 42 -4.09 -6.03 -18.29
C VAL A 42 -3.93 -4.86 -19.29
N ASP A 43 -4.97 -4.04 -19.44
CA ASP A 43 -4.98 -2.85 -20.32
C ASP A 43 -4.08 -1.71 -19.84
N ASP A 44 -3.58 -1.76 -18.59
CA ASP A 44 -2.65 -0.76 -18.05
C ASP A 44 -1.18 -1.06 -18.43
N PHE A 45 -0.92 -2.15 -19.14
CA PHE A 45 0.43 -2.59 -19.49
C PHE A 45 0.65 -2.67 -20.99
N ASP A 46 1.81 -2.18 -21.44
CA ASP A 46 2.30 -2.39 -22.80
C ASP A 46 2.98 -3.77 -22.90
N LEU A 47 2.52 -4.60 -23.83
CA LEU A 47 3.17 -5.88 -24.12
C LEU A 47 4.51 -5.63 -24.84
N LEU A 48 5.62 -5.94 -24.17
CA LEU A 48 6.97 -5.76 -24.73
C LEU A 48 7.34 -6.89 -25.71
N THR A 49 7.30 -8.15 -25.27
CA THR A 49 7.61 -9.32 -26.09
C THR A 49 6.94 -10.57 -25.51
N ILE A 50 6.47 -11.45 -26.38
CA ILE A 50 5.86 -12.74 -26.02
C ILE A 50 6.98 -13.76 -25.72
N ILE A 51 6.93 -14.39 -24.55
CA ILE A 51 7.96 -15.33 -24.08
C ILE A 51 7.60 -16.79 -24.41
N GLY A 52 6.32 -17.10 -24.64
CA GLY A 52 5.83 -18.41 -25.04
C GLY A 52 4.35 -18.39 -25.43
N ARG A 53 3.86 -19.45 -26.07
CA ARG A 53 2.43 -19.66 -26.38
C ARG A 53 2.04 -21.11 -26.07
N GLY A 54 0.94 -21.29 -25.34
CA GLY A 54 0.39 -22.59 -24.95
C GLY A 54 -1.03 -22.83 -25.49
N ALA A 55 -1.64 -23.95 -25.08
CA ALA A 55 -2.96 -24.37 -25.58
C ALA A 55 -4.14 -23.48 -25.12
N PHE A 56 -3.94 -22.63 -24.12
CA PHE A 56 -4.99 -21.76 -23.55
C PHE A 56 -4.70 -20.26 -23.70
N GLY A 57 -3.66 -19.87 -24.45
CA GLY A 57 -3.28 -18.47 -24.65
C GLY A 57 -1.79 -18.27 -24.90
N GLU A 58 -1.39 -17.00 -25.02
CA GLU A 58 -0.03 -16.57 -24.67
C GLU A 58 0.24 -16.78 -23.18
#